data_AF-A0A432ZZF3-F1
#
_entry.id   AF-A0A432ZZF3-F1
#
_cell.length_a   1.000
_cell.length_b   1.000
_cell.length_c   1.000
_cell.angle_alpha   90.00
_cell.angle_beta   90.00
_cell.angle_gamma   90.00
#
_symmetry.space_group_name_H-M   'P 1'
#
loop_
_entity.id
_entity.type
_entity.pdbx_description
1 polymer ?
#
loop_
_entity_poly.entity_id
_entity_poly.type
_entity_poly.pdbx_seq_one_letter_code
_entity_poly.pdbx_strand_id
1 'polypeptide(L)'
;MNYISTKDLSKLRFPDYWNRDPHSWGNVNDWDHYWIGKQQHSGKNSKQDCHTALSRELRQLQQIFADDSHVAYEVICRFKRNLKESTQLLKLYIVRKWCQCTPWLIRQP
;
A
#
# COMPACT_ATOMS: atom_id res chain seq x y z
N MET A 1 3.77 -19.78 15.07
CA MET A 1 5.08 -19.10 14.97
C MET A 1 4.82 -17.62 14.73
N ASN A 2 5.45 -16.74 15.52
CA ASN A 2 5.41 -15.30 15.24
C ASN A 2 6.57 -14.99 14.29
N TYR A 3 6.25 -14.59 13.06
CA TYR A 3 7.24 -14.27 12.01
C TYR A 3 7.91 -12.91 12.21
N ILE A 4 7.30 -12.06 13.01
CA ILE A 4 7.80 -10.74 13.41
C ILE A 4 7.84 -10.71 14.94
N SER A 5 8.91 -10.18 15.51
CA SER A 5 9.00 -10.02 16.97
C SER A 5 7.90 -9.06 17.47
N THR A 6 7.43 -9.22 18.70
CA THR A 6 6.40 -8.34 19.29
C THR A 6 6.87 -6.88 19.33
N LYS A 7 8.17 -6.65 19.54
CA LYS A 7 8.82 -5.32 19.51
C LYS A 7 8.81 -4.68 18.12
N ASP A 8 8.94 -5.49 17.08
CA ASP A 8 8.91 -5.00 15.71
C ASP A 8 7.47 -4.81 15.20
N LEU A 9 6.55 -5.69 15.62
CA LEU A 9 5.11 -5.52 15.37
C LEU A 9 4.58 -4.21 15.95
N SER A 10 5.03 -3.80 17.15
CA SER A 10 4.57 -2.54 17.77
C SER A 10 4.98 -1.27 17.00
N LYS A 11 5.88 -1.37 16.01
CA LYS A 11 6.25 -0.25 15.12
C LYS A 11 5.29 -0.09 13.94
N LEU A 12 4.51 -1.12 13.65
CA LEU A 12 3.55 -1.14 12.55
C LEU A 12 2.22 -0.55 13.01
N ARG A 13 1.54 0.16 12.11
CA ARG A 13 0.21 0.71 12.39
C ARG A 13 -0.88 -0.35 12.27
N PHE A 14 -0.63 -1.40 11.48
CA PHE A 14 -1.57 -2.50 11.27
C PHE A 14 -0.89 -3.86 11.56
N PRO A 15 -0.42 -4.08 12.79
CA PRO A 15 0.34 -5.29 13.14
C PRO A 15 -0.46 -6.57 12.89
N ASP A 16 -1.78 -6.55 13.10
CA ASP A 16 -2.68 -7.69 12.87
C ASP A 16 -2.59 -8.24 11.45
N TYR A 17 -2.39 -7.37 10.44
CA TYR A 17 -2.30 -7.80 9.05
C TYR A 17 -0.99 -8.54 8.80
N TRP A 18 0.12 -8.05 9.36
CA TRP A 18 1.46 -8.55 9.08
C TRP A 18 1.88 -9.71 9.98
N ASN A 19 1.19 -9.94 11.10
CA ASN A 19 1.44 -11.04 12.03
C ASN A 19 0.95 -12.40 11.48
N ARG A 20 1.43 -12.75 10.29
CA ARG A 20 1.17 -14.00 9.58
C ARG A 20 2.35 -14.31 8.66
N ASP A 21 2.34 -15.49 8.06
CA ASP A 21 3.38 -15.93 7.13
C ASP A 21 3.57 -14.89 5.99
N PRO A 22 4.81 -14.43 5.71
CA PRO A 22 5.09 -13.52 4.60
C PRO A 22 4.55 -13.99 3.24
N HIS A 23 4.53 -15.29 2.97
CA HIS A 23 3.95 -15.83 1.74
C HIS A 23 2.43 -15.59 1.64
N SER A 24 1.76 -15.45 2.78
CA SER A 24 0.32 -15.18 2.90
C SER A 24 -0.02 -13.68 2.95
N TRP A 25 0.97 -12.78 2.84
CA TRP A 25 0.68 -11.33 2.84
C TRP A 25 -0.09 -10.87 1.60
N GLY A 26 -0.09 -11.63 0.51
CA GLY A 26 -0.90 -11.33 -0.68
C GLY A 26 -0.32 -10.22 -1.55
N ASN A 27 -1.18 -9.32 -2.03
CA ASN A 27 -0.86 -8.19 -2.90
C ASN A 27 -1.55 -6.88 -2.45
N VAL A 28 -1.40 -5.81 -3.23
CA VAL A 28 -1.97 -4.48 -2.92
C VAL A 28 -3.49 -4.51 -2.80
N ASN A 29 -4.20 -5.33 -3.58
CA ASN A 29 -5.65 -5.46 -3.49
C ASN A 29 -6.07 -6.14 -2.18
N ASP A 30 -5.32 -7.13 -1.69
CA ASP A 30 -5.60 -7.77 -0.40
C ASP A 30 -5.43 -6.77 0.75
N TRP A 31 -4.45 -5.87 0.65
CA TRP A 31 -4.30 -4.75 1.56
C TRP A 31 -5.47 -3.77 1.46
N ASP A 32 -5.87 -3.39 0.23
CA ASP A 32 -7.00 -2.48 0.01
C ASP A 32 -8.29 -3.03 0.64
N HIS A 33 -8.57 -4.33 0.48
CA HIS A 33 -9.71 -4.99 1.12
C HIS A 33 -9.64 -4.94 2.65
N TYR A 34 -8.48 -5.25 3.23
CA TYR A 34 -8.27 -5.15 4.67
C TYR A 34 -8.47 -3.72 5.19
N TRP A 35 -7.92 -2.73 4.49
CA TRP A 35 -8.04 -1.31 4.83
C TRP A 35 -9.50 -0.86 4.84
N ILE A 36 -10.26 -1.21 3.80
CA ILE A 36 -11.70 -0.91 3.70
C ILE A 36 -12.46 -1.51 4.89
N GLY A 37 -12.16 -2.76 5.24
CA GLY A 37 -12.78 -3.45 6.39
C GLY A 37 -12.47 -2.78 7.73
N LYS A 38 -11.21 -2.37 7.97
CA LYS A 38 -10.82 -1.67 9.21
C LYS A 38 -11.37 -0.24 9.30
N GLN A 39 -11.58 0.43 8.17
CA GLN A 39 -11.99 1.85 8.10
C GLN A 39 -13.51 2.07 8.02
N GLN A 40 -14.33 1.05 8.28
CA GLN A 40 -15.81 1.16 8.25
C GLN A 40 -16.40 2.25 9.17
N HIS A 41 -15.59 2.89 10.02
CA HIS A 41 -16.01 3.91 10.98
C HIS A 41 -15.56 5.34 10.63
N SER A 42 -14.76 5.57 9.57
CA SER A 42 -14.09 6.87 9.35
C SER A 42 -14.64 7.73 8.19
N GLY A 43 -15.71 7.31 7.50
CA GLY A 43 -16.48 8.14 6.55
C GLY A 43 -15.77 8.62 5.26
N LYS A 44 -14.44 8.62 5.19
CA LYS A 44 -13.66 8.97 3.99
C LYS A 44 -12.52 7.98 3.78
N ASN A 45 -12.69 7.10 2.79
CA ASN A 45 -11.67 6.17 2.35
C ASN A 45 -11.16 6.59 0.96
N SER A 46 -10.09 7.37 0.94
CA SER A 46 -9.37 7.62 -0.31
C SER A 46 -8.44 6.44 -0.61
N LYS A 47 -8.44 5.97 -1.86
CA LYS A 47 -7.46 4.98 -2.33
C LYS A 47 -6.01 5.49 -2.16
N GLN A 48 -5.81 6.81 -2.24
CA GLN A 48 -4.53 7.44 -1.98
C GLN A 48 -4.08 7.25 -0.52
N ASP A 49 -4.99 7.33 0.45
CA ASP A 49 -4.66 7.16 1.87
C ASP A 49 -4.32 5.70 2.17
N CYS A 50 -5.07 4.77 1.58
CA CYS A 50 -4.80 3.34 1.66
C CYS A 50 -3.38 3.00 1.17
N HIS A 51 -3.03 3.47 -0.03
CA HIS A 51 -1.70 3.28 -0.61
C HIS A 51 -0.60 4.00 0.17
N THR A 52 -0.89 5.18 0.73
CA THR A 52 0.07 5.92 1.57
C THR A 52 0.36 5.18 2.87
N ALA A 53 -0.66 4.59 3.50
CA ALA A 53 -0.49 3.74 4.66
C ALA A 53 0.33 2.49 4.31
N LEU A 54 -0.01 1.79 3.23
CA LEU A 54 0.76 0.64 2.76
C LEU A 54 2.24 0.98 2.52
N SER A 55 2.51 2.13 1.88
CA SER A 55 3.90 2.57 1.64
C SER A 55 4.69 2.77 2.93
N ARG A 56 4.05 3.29 3.99
CA ARG A 56 4.68 3.47 5.30
C ARG A 56 4.95 2.13 5.98
N GLU A 57 3.98 1.22 5.98
CA GLU A 57 4.14 -0.13 6.53
C GLU A 57 5.28 -0.88 5.84
N LEU A 58 5.34 -0.85 4.50
CA LEU A 58 6.40 -1.51 3.72
C LEU A 58 7.79 -0.91 3.95
N ARG A 59 7.90 0.36 4.36
CA ARG A 59 9.18 0.95 4.78
C ARG A 59 9.62 0.40 6.12
N GLN A 60 8.70 0.32 7.09
CA GLN A 60 8.99 -0.26 8.41
C GLN A 60 9.33 -1.75 8.29
N LEU A 61 8.56 -2.52 7.53
CA LEU A 61 8.84 -3.94 7.28
C LEU A 61 10.20 -4.14 6.64
N GLN A 62 10.62 -3.30 5.68
CA GLN A 62 11.96 -3.42 5.10
C GLN A 62 13.08 -3.13 6.13
N GLN A 63 12.83 -2.24 7.09
CA GLN A 63 13.81 -1.99 8.17
C GLN A 63 13.87 -3.17 9.16
N ILE A 64 12.74 -3.86 9.38
CA ILE A 64 12.66 -5.05 10.22
C ILE A 64 13.36 -6.23 9.54
N PHE A 65 13.07 -6.44 8.25
CA PHE A 65 13.67 -7.46 7.40
C PHE A 65 14.80 -6.87 6.57
N ALA A 66 15.83 -6.34 7.25
CA ALA A 66 16.98 -5.72 6.58
C ALA A 66 17.85 -6.74 5.83
N ASP A 67 17.75 -8.02 6.20
CA ASP A 67 18.43 -9.14 5.54
C ASP A 67 17.68 -9.51 4.24
N ASP A 68 18.40 -9.41 3.12
CA ASP A 68 17.89 -9.67 1.78
C ASP A 68 17.72 -11.17 1.49
N SER A 69 18.31 -12.05 2.29
CA SER A 69 18.11 -13.50 2.24
C SER A 69 16.77 -13.93 2.83
N HIS A 70 16.09 -13.04 3.57
CA HIS A 70 14.83 -13.37 4.20
C HIS A 70 13.68 -13.33 3.18
N VAL A 71 12.87 -14.38 3.13
CA VAL A 71 11.70 -14.50 2.24
C VAL A 71 10.79 -13.25 2.26
N ALA A 72 10.59 -12.67 3.44
CA ALA A 72 9.79 -11.46 3.59
C ALA A 72 10.33 -10.27 2.76
N TYR A 73 11.64 -10.16 2.57
CA TYR A 73 12.26 -9.10 1.80
C TYR A 73 11.83 -9.13 0.33
N GLU A 74 11.78 -10.31 -0.28
CA GLU A 74 11.30 -10.48 -1.66
C GLU A 74 9.83 -10.08 -1.78
N VAL A 75 8.98 -10.52 -0.84
CA VAL A 75 7.55 -10.17 -0.80
C VAL A 75 7.36 -8.67 -0.65
N ILE A 76 8.14 -8.01 0.22
CA ILE A 76 8.11 -6.55 0.41
C ILE A 76 8.50 -5.83 -0.89
N CYS A 77 9.56 -6.29 -1.57
CA CYS A 77 9.98 -5.73 -2.86
C CYS A 77 8.88 -5.84 -3.91
N ARG A 78 8.21 -7.01 -4.01
CA ARG A 78 7.07 -7.23 -4.89
C ARG A 78 5.91 -6.28 -4.56
N PHE A 79 5.56 -6.14 -3.28
CA PHE A 79 4.53 -5.22 -2.82
C PHE A 79 4.83 -3.77 -3.22
N LYS A 80 6.07 -3.31 -3.05
CA LYS A 80 6.49 -1.95 -3.44
C LYS A 80 6.36 -1.70 -4.93
N ARG A 81 6.70 -2.69 -5.76
CA ARG A 81 6.56 -2.60 -7.22
C ARG A 81 5.09 -2.44 -7.63
N ASN A 82 4.23 -3.33 -7.13
CA ASN A 82 2.79 -3.29 -7.40
C ASN A 82 2.15 -1.99 -6.91
N LEU A 83 2.59 -1.48 -5.75
CA LEU A 83 2.10 -0.21 -5.21
C LEU A 83 2.51 0.97 -6.08
N LYS A 84 3.74 0.97 -6.62
CA LYS A 84 4.23 2.02 -7.53
C LYS A 84 3.40 2.04 -8.81
N GLU A 85 3.13 0.88 -9.40
CA GLU A 85 2.27 0.74 -10.59
C GLU A 85 0.84 1.23 -10.31
N SER A 86 0.24 0.78 -9.21
CA SER A 86 -1.11 1.18 -8.81
C SER A 86 -1.23 2.70 -8.56
N THR A 87 -0.20 3.31 -7.97
CA THR A 87 -0.13 4.76 -7.76
C THR A 87 0.08 5.53 -9.06
N GLN A 88 0.86 5.01 -10.01
CA GLN A 88 1.01 5.61 -11.34
C GLN A 88 -0.31 5.58 -12.12
N LEU A 89 -1.02 4.45 -12.10
CA LEU A 89 -2.34 4.32 -12.72
C LEU A 89 -3.36 5.29 -12.13
N LEU A 90 -3.35 5.49 -10.81
CA LEU A 90 -4.19 6.49 -10.14
C LEU A 90 -3.90 7.91 -10.62
N LYS A 91 -2.61 8.29 -10.72
CA LYS A 91 -2.22 9.61 -11.25
C LYS A 91 -2.71 9.79 -12.69
N LEU A 92 -2.50 8.79 -13.55
CA LEU A 92 -2.97 8.83 -14.93
C LEU A 92 -4.50 8.95 -15.01
N TYR A 93 -5.23 8.21 -14.18
CA TYR A 93 -6.69 8.30 -14.12
C TYR A 93 -7.16 9.70 -13.72
N ILE A 94 -6.55 10.30 -12.69
CA ILE A 94 -6.87 11.66 -12.23
C ILE A 94 -6.59 12.68 -13.34
N VAL A 95 -5.43 12.61 -13.98
CA VAL A 95 -5.08 13.49 -15.12
C VAL A 95 -6.07 13.33 -16.26
N ARG A 96 -6.43 12.09 -16.61
CA ARG A 96 -7.37 11.81 -17.70
C ARG A 96 -8.78 12.31 -17.39
N LYS A 97 -9.26 12.11 -16.16
CA LYS A 97 -10.51 12.69 -15.64
C LYS A 97 -10.47 14.22 -15.72
N TRP A 98 -9.36 14.84 -15.33
CA TRP A 98 -9.20 16.28 -15.39
C TRP A 98 -9.27 16.79 -16.84
N CYS A 99 -8.53 16.19 -17.77
CA CYS A 99 -8.60 16.51 -19.20
C CYS A 99 -10.01 16.37 -19.79
N GLN A 100 -10.81 15.39 -19.33
CA GLN A 100 -12.20 15.22 -19.74
C GLN A 100 -13.14 16.28 -19.16
N CYS A 101 -12.87 16.75 -17.94
CA CYS A 101 -13.70 17.73 -17.23
C CYS A 101 -13.37 19.19 -17.55
N THR A 102 -12.23 19.47 -18.19
CA THR A 102 -11.86 20.81 -18.68
C THR A 102 -11.42 20.83 -20.15
N PRO A 103 -12.32 20.51 -21.12
CA PRO A 103 -11.97 20.52 -22.54
C PRO A 103 -11.54 21.89 -23.08
N TRP A 104 -12.03 22.98 -22.46
CA TRP A 104 -11.80 24.36 -22.92
C TRP A 104 -10.43 24.94 -22.58
N LEU A 105 -9.62 24.28 -21.73
CA LEU A 105 -8.26 24.73 -21.40
C LEU A 105 -7.19 24.21 -22.39
N ILE A 106 -7.50 23.19 -23.20
CA ILE A 106 -6.57 22.58 -24.16
C ILE A 106 -6.64 23.28 -25.53
N ARG A 107 -7.68 24.09 -25.78
CA ARG A 107 -7.75 24.98 -26.94
C ARG A 107 -7.35 26.39 -26.49
N GLN A 108 -6.06 26.70 -26.55
CA GLN A 108 -5.65 28.09 -26.77
C GLN A 108 -5.18 28.23 -28.23
N PRO A 109 -5.51 29.36 -28.89
CA PRO A 109 -5.31 29.58 -30.32
C PRO A 109 -3.84 29.64 -30.75
#